data_AF-A0AA39S1M1-F1
#
_entry.id   AF-A0AA39S1M1-F1
#
_cell.length_a   1.000
_cell.length_b   1.000
_cell.length_c   1.000
_cell.angle_alpha   90.00
_cell.angle_beta   90.00
_cell.angle_gamma   90.00
#
_symmetry.space_group_name_H-M   'P 1'
#
loop_
_entity.id
_entity.type
_entity.pdbx_description
1 polymer ?
#
loop_
_entity_poly.entity_id
_entity_poly.type
_entity_poly.pdbx_seq_one_letter_code
_entity_poly.pdbx_strand_id
1 'polypeptide(L)'
;MGYKTSKQLWDVIRDLFGVKNRSNVVLYKREFNHLKKGNMKMGEYLKAIKKLVDNLALAGHPVTLDDLVSQVLTGLDSLEYNPMVC
;
A
#
# COMPACT_ATOMS: atom_id res chain seq x y z
N MET A 1 -17.84 -2.63 -33.15
CA MET A 1 -18.45 -3.85 -32.58
C MET A 1 -18.70 -3.63 -31.09
N GLY A 2 -19.95 -3.71 -30.63
CA GLY A 2 -20.32 -3.57 -29.20
C GLY A 2 -20.57 -4.92 -28.52
N TYR A 3 -20.55 -4.96 -27.19
CA TYR A 3 -20.84 -6.15 -26.39
C TYR A 3 -22.30 -6.60 -26.59
N LYS A 4 -22.53 -7.87 -26.92
CA LYS A 4 -23.85 -8.38 -27.33
C LYS A 4 -24.78 -8.71 -26.15
N THR A 5 -24.25 -8.74 -24.93
CA THR A 5 -25.01 -9.06 -23.72
C THR A 5 -24.49 -8.25 -22.54
N SER A 6 -25.37 -7.91 -21.60
CA SER A 6 -25.01 -7.26 -20.34
C SER A 6 -23.98 -8.05 -19.54
N LYS A 7 -23.98 -9.38 -19.66
CA LYS A 7 -22.98 -10.27 -19.05
C LYS A 7 -21.58 -10.03 -19.61
N GLN A 8 -21.42 -9.97 -20.93
CA GLN A 8 -20.12 -9.71 -21.56
C GLN A 8 -19.57 -8.33 -21.18
N LEU A 9 -20.43 -7.31 -21.15
CA LEU A 9 -20.03 -5.99 -20.69
C LEU A 9 -19.60 -6.02 -19.21
N TRP A 10 -20.35 -6.71 -18.35
CA TRP A 10 -20.03 -6.85 -16.94
C TRP A 10 -18.73 -7.63 -16.70
N ASP A 11 -18.46 -8.67 -17.49
CA ASP A 11 -17.22 -9.46 -17.40
C ASP A 11 -16.00 -8.63 -17.83
N VAL A 12 -16.11 -7.82 -18.89
CA VAL A 12 -15.03 -6.92 -19.31
C VAL A 12 -14.77 -5.83 -18.28
N ILE A 13 -15.84 -5.26 -17.68
CA ILE A 13 -15.70 -4.32 -16.57
C ILE A 13 -14.97 -5.01 -15.41
N ARG A 14 -15.38 -6.22 -15.03
CA ARG A 14 -14.73 -6.99 -13.96
C ARG A 14 -13.25 -7.24 -14.25
N ASP A 15 -12.91 -7.62 -15.47
CA ASP A 15 -11.54 -7.86 -15.89
C ASP A 15 -10.71 -6.57 -15.88
N LEU A 16 -11.26 -5.47 -16.37
CA LEU A 16 -10.59 -4.17 -16.36
C LEU A 16 -10.37 -3.68 -14.92
N PHE A 17 -11.38 -3.79 -14.06
CA PHE A 17 -11.26 -3.48 -12.64
C PHE A 17 -10.31 -4.45 -11.93
N GLY A 18 -10.26 -5.73 -12.33
CA GLY A 18 -9.34 -6.73 -11.81
C GLY A 18 -7.89 -6.45 -12.20
N VAL A 19 -7.63 -6.06 -13.45
CA VAL A 19 -6.30 -5.61 -13.92
C VAL A 19 -5.88 -4.33 -13.21
N LYS A 20 -6.78 -3.35 -13.10
CA LYS A 20 -6.52 -2.10 -12.37
C LYS A 20 -6.23 -2.36 -10.89
N ASN A 21 -6.98 -3.25 -10.25
CA ASN A 21 -6.79 -3.64 -8.86
C ASN A 21 -5.44 -4.36 -8.65
N ARG A 22 -5.07 -5.30 -9.52
CA ARG A 22 -3.77 -5.99 -9.45
C ARG A 22 -2.59 -5.05 -9.65
N SER A 23 -2.67 -4.13 -10.62
CA SER A 23 -1.65 -3.09 -10.82
C SER A 23 -1.52 -2.18 -9.60
N ASN A 24 -2.65 -1.85 -8.95
CA ASN A 24 -2.67 -1.05 -7.73
C ASN A 24 -2.03 -1.80 -6.54
N VAL A 25 -2.23 -3.11 -6.41
CA VAL A 25 -1.59 -3.92 -5.34
C VAL A 25 -0.07 -3.88 -5.44
N VAL A 26 0.48 -4.08 -6.65
CA VAL A 26 1.94 -4.03 -6.85
C VAL A 26 2.49 -2.65 -6.53
N LEU A 27 1.77 -1.60 -6.94
CA LEU A 27 2.12 -0.22 -6.61
C LEU A 27 2.11 0.01 -5.10
N TYR A 28 1.03 -0.35 -4.40
CA TYR A 28 0.91 -0.15 -2.96
C TYR A 28 1.94 -0.96 -2.18
N LYS A 29 2.27 -2.18 -2.60
CA LYS A 29 3.37 -2.96 -1.99
C LYS A 29 4.71 -2.27 -2.18
N ARG A 30 4.97 -1.71 -3.36
CA ARG A 30 6.21 -0.95 -3.63
C ARG A 30 6.28 0.30 -2.76
N GLU A 31 5.19 1.08 -2.70
CA GLU A 31 5.14 2.28 -1.87
C GLU A 31 5.29 1.94 -0.39
N PHE A 32 4.61 0.88 0.09
CA PHE A 32 4.71 0.41 1.47
C PHE A 32 6.16 0.12 1.85
N ASN A 33 6.88 -0.67 1.05
CA ASN A 33 8.27 -1.07 1.32
C ASN A 33 9.29 0.07 1.21
N HIS A 34 9.02 1.10 0.42
CA HIS A 34 9.95 2.23 0.25
C HIS A 34 9.58 3.47 1.07
N LEU A 35 8.44 3.46 1.78
CA LEU A 35 8.02 4.62 2.55
C LEU A 35 8.97 4.86 3.73
N LYS A 36 9.68 6.00 3.65
CA LYS A 36 10.50 6.54 4.74
C LYS A 36 9.81 7.75 5.36
N LYS A 37 10.06 8.01 6.64
CA LYS A 37 9.62 9.24 7.32
C LYS A 37 10.24 10.45 6.62
N GLY A 38 11.56 10.47 6.48
CA GLY A 38 12.30 11.62 5.96
C GLY A 38 11.89 12.90 6.70
N ASN A 39 11.58 13.93 5.92
CA ASN A 39 11.17 15.24 6.45
C ASN A 39 9.71 15.31 6.92
N MET A 40 8.93 14.23 6.84
CA MET A 40 7.54 14.22 7.32
C MET A 40 7.49 14.30 8.84
N LYS A 41 6.43 14.92 9.38
CA LYS A 41 6.13 14.76 10.81
C LYS A 41 5.71 13.31 11.07
N MET A 42 6.01 12.79 12.26
CA MET A 42 5.67 11.40 12.64
C MET A 42 4.19 11.06 12.38
N GLY A 43 3.26 11.96 12.73
CA GLY A 43 1.83 11.74 12.49
C GLY A 43 1.46 11.66 10.99
N GLU A 44 2.17 12.39 10.13
CA GLU A 44 1.95 12.35 8.68
C GLU A 44 2.48 11.04 8.08
N TYR A 45 3.65 10.61 8.53
CA TYR A 45 4.25 9.33 8.16
C TYR A 45 3.36 8.15 8.55
N LEU A 46 2.89 8.09 9.80
CA LEU A 46 2.01 7.03 10.28
C LEU A 46 0.65 7.04 9.56
N LYS A 47 0.13 8.22 9.19
CA LYS A 47 -1.08 8.32 8.38
C LYS A 47 -0.87 7.80 6.96
N ALA A 48 0.28 8.10 6.36
CA ALA A 48 0.63 7.64 5.01
C ALA A 48 0.77 6.12 4.95
N ILE A 49 1.50 5.51 5.90
CA ILE A 49 1.66 4.05 5.92
C ILE A 49 0.33 3.34 6.19
N LYS A 50 -0.50 3.88 7.08
CA LYS A 50 -1.84 3.34 7.34
C LYS A 50 -2.72 3.35 6.10
N LYS A 51 -2.68 4.42 5.30
CA LYS A 51 -3.44 4.51 4.04
C LYS A 51 -3.04 3.41 3.06
N LEU A 52 -1.75 3.07 2.98
CA LEU A 52 -1.25 1.99 2.12
C LEU A 52 -1.73 0.63 2.59
N VAL A 53 -1.67 0.36 3.90
CA VAL A 53 -2.17 -0.89 4.49
C VAL A 53 -3.68 -1.04 4.29
N ASP A 54 -4.46 0.03 4.51
CA ASP A 54 -5.91 0.02 4.30
C ASP A 54 -6.24 -0.30 2.83
N ASN A 55 -5.53 0.31 1.88
CA ASN A 55 -5.72 0.04 0.44
C ASN A 55 -5.33 -1.40 0.06
N LEU A 56 -4.26 -1.93 0.64
CA LEU A 56 -3.83 -3.31 0.43
C LEU A 56 -4.86 -4.31 0.99
N ALA A 57 -5.42 -4.03 2.18
CA ALA A 57 -6.50 -4.83 2.76
C ALA A 57 -7.77 -4.81 1.89
N LEU A 58 -8.19 -3.64 1.40
CA LEU A 58 -9.32 -3.50 0.47
C LEU A 58 -9.11 -4.25 -0.85
N ALA A 59 -7.85 -4.37 -1.30
CA ALA A 59 -7.50 -5.13 -2.49
C ALA A 59 -7.33 -6.65 -2.24
N GLY A 60 -7.61 -7.15 -1.02
CA GLY A 60 -7.51 -8.57 -0.66
C GLY A 60 -6.11 -9.02 -0.24
N HIS A 61 -5.21 -8.08 0.04
CA HIS A 61 -3.83 -8.35 0.46
C HIS A 61 -3.52 -7.69 1.81
N PRO A 62 -4.16 -8.11 2.91
CA PRO A 62 -3.90 -7.52 4.22
C PRO A 62 -2.43 -7.68 4.63
N VAL A 63 -1.89 -6.66 5.29
CA VAL A 63 -0.54 -6.66 5.88
C VAL A 63 -0.66 -7.10 7.33
N THR A 64 0.25 -7.96 7.80
CA THR A 64 0.26 -8.39 9.20
C THR A 64 0.71 -7.24 10.12
N LEU A 65 0.38 -7.32 11.40
CA LEU A 65 0.84 -6.32 12.36
C LEU A 65 2.37 -6.31 12.48
N ASP A 66 3.00 -7.49 12.48
CA ASP A 66 4.45 -7.62 12.58
C ASP A 66 5.16 -6.99 11.38
N ASP A 67 4.67 -7.23 10.16
CA ASP A 67 5.20 -6.61 8.94
C ASP A 67 5.03 -5.08 8.95
N LEU A 68 3.88 -4.60 9.43
CA LEU A 68 3.63 -3.17 9.59
C LEU A 68 4.60 -2.54 10.59
N VAL A 69 4.77 -3.14 11.76
CA VAL A 69 5.68 -2.64 12.79
C VAL A 69 7.12 -2.65 12.27
N SER A 70 7.54 -3.74 11.64
CA SER A 70 8.88 -3.86 11.02
C SER A 70 9.11 -2.75 9.99
N GLN A 71 8.12 -2.48 9.14
CA GLN A 71 8.25 -1.45 8.12
C GLN A 71 8.24 -0.03 8.68
N VAL A 72 7.41 0.23 9.70
CA VAL A 72 7.42 1.51 10.42
C VAL A 72 8.80 1.78 10.99
N LEU A 73 9.37 0.83 11.71
CA LEU A 73 10.69 0.97 12.34
C LEU A 73 11.80 1.16 11.32
N THR A 74 11.77 0.37 10.23
CA THR A 74 12.73 0.47 9.12
C THR A 74 12.62 1.81 8.38
N GLY A 75 11.44 2.44 8.41
CA GLY A 75 11.19 3.72 7.77
C GLY A 75 11.56 4.94 8.60
N LEU A 76 11.91 4.79 9.87
CA LEU A 76 12.36 5.90 10.71
C LEU A 76 13.81 6.29 10.35
N ASP A 77 14.09 7.59 10.36
CA ASP A 77 15.45 8.09 10.16
C ASP A 77 16.31 7.74 11.37
N SER A 78 17.38 6.99 11.15
CA SER A 78 18.32 6.61 12.19
C SER A 78 18.94 7.83 12.88
N LEU A 79 19.10 8.95 12.19
CA LEU A 79 19.72 10.16 12.74
C LEU A 79 18.84 10.89 13.77
N GLU A 80 17.51 10.87 13.62
CA GLU A 80 16.58 11.52 14.58
C GLU A 80 16.12 10.57 15.69
N TYR A 81 16.05 9.27 15.42
CA TYR A 81 15.43 8.29 16.32
C TYR A 81 16.40 7.28 16.93
N ASN A 82 17.69 7.30 16.57
CA ASN A 82 18.71 6.45 17.19
C ASN A 82 19.74 7.25 18.00
N PRO A 83 19.49 7.53 19.29
CA PRO A 83 20.53 8.01 20.19
C PRO A 83 21.33 6.89 20.87
N MET A 84 21.12 5.60 20.55
CA MET A 84 21.71 4.49 21.31
C MET A 84 22.22 3.35 20.42
N VAL A 85 23.31 3.61 19.70
CA VAL A 85 24.31 2.59 19.45
C VAL A 85 25.63 3.19 19.91
N CYS A 86 26.08 2.79 21.10
CA CYS A 86 27.47 2.92 21.52
C CYS A 86 28.37 2.05 20.64
#